data_AF-A0A8I2CZQ9-F1
#
_entry.id   AF-A0A8I2CZQ9-F1
#
_cell.length_a   1.000
_cell.length_b   1.000
_cell.length_c   1.000
_cell.angle_alpha   90.00
_cell.angle_beta   90.00
_cell.angle_gamma   90.00
#
_symmetry.space_group_name_H-M   'P 1'
#
loop_
_entity.id
_entity.type
_entity.pdbx_description
1 polymer ?
#
loop_
_entity_poly.entity_id
_entity_poly.type
_entity_poly.pdbx_seq_one_letter_code
_entity_poly.pdbx_strand_id
1 'polypeptide(L)' 'MFGYAILQIVMTEETKRLFTVNEACIYLSISRMSLYRMMERKEITPVKIGNRTLFDKRDLDEFIEKSKKL' A
#
# COMPACT_ATOMS: atom_id res chain seq x y z
N MET A 1 -20.41 9.06 31.56
CA MET A 1 -19.90 10.08 30.63
C MET A 1 -18.35 10.07 30.57
N PHE A 2 -17.70 8.90 30.48
CA PHE A 2 -16.23 8.80 30.35
C PHE A 2 -15.78 7.74 29.32
N GLY A 3 -16.69 6.93 28.77
CA GLY A 3 -16.35 5.80 27.89
C GLY A 3 -16.10 6.14 26.42
N TYR A 4 -16.58 7.29 25.93
CA TYR A 4 -16.47 7.63 24.50
C TYR A 4 -15.07 8.12 24.09
N ALA A 5 -14.28 8.67 25.02
CA ALA A 5 -12.99 9.27 24.72
C ALA A 5 -11.91 8.24 24.35
N ILE A 6 -11.97 7.01 24.91
CA ILE A 6 -11.00 5.96 24.62
C ILE A 6 -11.15 5.43 23.19
N LEU A 7 -12.37 5.42 22.64
CA LEU A 7 -12.65 4.92 21.29
C LEU A 7 -12.10 5.83 20.17
N GLN A 8 -11.98 7.14 20.42
CA GLN A 8 -11.40 8.08 19.46
C GLN A 8 -9.87 7.96 19.35
N ILE A 9 -9.19 7.64 20.45
CA ILE A 9 -7.71 7.62 20.51
C ILE A 9 -7.12 6.43 19.73
N VAL A 10 -7.86 5.33 19.60
CA VAL A 10 -7.41 4.14 18.84
C VAL A 10 -7.61 4.30 17.32
N MET A 11 -8.39 5.29 16.86
CA MET A 11 -8.71 5.50 15.43
C MET A 11 -7.82 6.55 14.74
N THR A 12 -6.54 6.65 15.10
CA THR A 12 -5.56 7.37 14.28
C THR A 12 -4.44 6.43 13.88
N GLU A 13 -4.76 5.52 12.96
CA GLU A 13 -3.74 4.96 12.08
C GLU A 13 -3.06 6.14 11.39
N GLU A 14 -1.84 6.50 11.82
CA GLU A 14 -0.93 7.29 11.00
C GLU A 14 -0.69 6.48 9.72
N THR A 15 -1.62 6.64 8.78
CA THR A 15 -1.64 5.88 7.53
C THR A 15 -0.44 6.34 6.76
N LYS A 16 0.67 5.61 6.91
CA LYS A 16 1.81 5.71 6.01
C LYS A 16 1.27 5.49 4.60
N ARG A 17 1.03 6.59 3.89
CA ARG A 17 0.38 6.56 2.58
C ARG A 17 1.30 5.97 1.54
N LEU A 18 2.61 6.15 1.72
CA LEU A 18 3.63 5.80 0.76
C LEU A 18 4.52 4.68 1.30
N PHE A 19 4.52 3.56 0.58
CA PHE A 19 5.34 2.39 0.83
C PHE A 19 6.55 2.38 -0.09
N THR A 20 7.68 1.95 0.41
CA THR A 20 8.84 1.60 -0.41
C THR A 20 8.61 0.26 -1.13
N VAL A 21 9.47 -0.06 -2.10
CA VAL A 21 9.47 -1.36 -2.79
C VAL A 21 9.42 -2.54 -1.82
N ASN A 22 10.23 -2.51 -0.75
CA ASN A 22 10.27 -3.60 0.23
C ASN A 22 8.97 -3.70 1.03
N GLU A 23 8.40 -2.57 1.44
CA GLU A 23 7.16 -2.57 2.20
C GLU A 23 5.97 -2.99 1.34
N ALA A 24 5.92 -2.57 0.07
CA ALA A 24 4.91 -3.03 -0.87
C ALA A 24 5.00 -4.55 -1.13
N CYS A 25 6.22 -5.11 -1.19
CA CYS A 25 6.42 -6.56 -1.27
C CYS A 25 5.87 -7.29 -0.04
N ILE A 26 6.15 -6.78 1.16
CA ILE A 26 5.63 -7.34 2.42
C ILE A 26 4.11 -7.23 2.46
N TYR A 27 3.56 -6.08 2.08
CA TYR A 27 2.12 -5.82 2.05
C TYR A 27 1.37 -6.79 1.14
N LEU A 28 1.85 -6.98 -0.09
CA LEU A 28 1.26 -7.90 -1.05
C LEU A 28 1.69 -9.36 -0.85
N SER A 29 2.62 -9.63 0.08
CA SER A 29 3.23 -10.96 0.28
C SER A 29 3.83 -11.56 -1.00
N ILE A 30 4.50 -10.73 -1.81
CA ILE A 30 5.13 -11.13 -3.08
C ILE A 30 6.64 -10.86 -3.09
N SER A 31 7.34 -11.50 -4.04
CA SER A 31 8.76 -11.23 -4.26
C SER A 31 8.99 -9.87 -4.94
N ARG A 32 10.17 -9.26 -4.72
CA ARG A 32 10.60 -8.05 -5.45
C ARG A 32 10.55 -8.22 -6.96
N MET A 33 10.92 -9.41 -7.46
CA MET A 33 10.87 -9.72 -8.89
C MET A 33 9.42 -9.69 -9.42
N SER A 34 8.47 -10.23 -8.66
CA SER A 34 7.04 -10.17 -9.00
C SER A 34 6.56 -8.72 -9.03
N LEU A 35 6.92 -7.91 -8.03
CA LEU A 35 6.56 -6.50 -7.98
C LEU A 35 7.11 -5.73 -9.20
N TYR A 36 8.38 -5.95 -9.57
CA TYR A 36 8.94 -5.32 -10.77
C TYR A 36 8.21 -5.75 -12.06
N ARG A 37 7.88 -7.04 -12.21
CA ARG A 37 7.09 -7.52 -13.35
C ARG A 37 5.70 -6.86 -13.42
N MET A 38 5.06 -6.66 -12.27
CA MET A 38 3.77 -5.95 -12.19
C MET A 38 3.92 -4.48 -12.60
N MET A 39 5.01 -3.82 -12.21
CA MET A 39 5.32 -2.46 -12.66
C MET A 39 5.54 -2.40 -14.19
N GLU A 40 6.27 -3.37 -14.76
CA GLU A 40 6.48 -3.46 -16.22
C GLU A 40 5.15 -3.67 -16.97
N ARG A 41 4.26 -4.49 -16.41
CA ARG A 41 2.90 -4.72 -16.93
C ARG A 41 1.94 -3.54 -16.70
N LYS A 42 2.37 -2.49 -15.99
CA LYS A 42 1.55 -1.33 -15.59
C LYS A 42 0.33 -1.72 -14.74
N GLU A 43 0.43 -2.83 -14.01
CA GLU A 43 -0.63 -3.28 -13.09
C GLU A 43 -0.62 -2.47 -11.79
N ILE A 44 0.58 -2.05 -11.35
CA ILE A 44 0.79 -1.21 -10.17
C ILE A 44 1.56 0.04 -10.61
N THR A 45 1.03 1.22 -10.28
CA THR A 45 1.63 2.50 -10.65
C THR A 45 2.56 2.98 -9.54
N PRO A 46 3.88 3.10 -9.78
CA PRO A 46 4.79 3.67 -8.80
C PRO A 46 4.71 5.20 -8.78
N VAL A 47 4.75 5.77 -7.57
CA VAL A 47 4.91 7.20 -7.32
C VAL A 47 6.40 7.51 -7.19
N LYS A 48 6.95 8.28 -8.14
CA LYS A 48 8.34 8.76 -8.05
C LYS A 48 8.40 10.06 -7.26
N ILE A 49 9.08 10.04 -6.12
CA ILE A 49 9.34 11.24 -5.31
C ILE A 49 10.85 11.43 -5.20
N GLY A 50 11.38 12.42 -5.93
CA GLY A 50 12.81 12.63 -6.10
C GLY A 50 13.48 11.39 -6.70
N ASN A 51 14.45 10.82 -5.98
CA ASN A 51 15.19 9.62 -6.39
C ASN A 51 14.57 8.31 -5.87
N ARG A 52 13.42 8.36 -5.19
CA ARG A 52 12.78 7.19 -4.57
C ARG A 52 11.54 6.77 -5.33
N THR A 53 11.39 5.45 -5.49
CA THR A 53 10.18 4.81 -5.98
C THR A 53 9.33 4.39 -4.79
N LEU A 54 8.13 4.96 -4.69
CA LEU A 54 7.17 4.72 -3.63
C LEU A 54 5.84 4.22 -4.22
N PHE A 55 4.98 3.67 -3.37
CA PHE A 55 3.68 3.10 -3.75
C PHE A 55 2.62 3.64 -2.81
N ASP A 56 1.51 4.15 -3.36
CA ASP A 56 0.40 4.56 -2.52
C ASP A 56 -0.34 3.33 -2.00
N LYS A 57 -0.73 3.34 -0.72
CA LYS A 57 -1.56 2.28 -0.12
C LYS A 57 -2.81 2.02 -0.96
N ARG A 58 -3.45 3.08 -1.44
CA ARG A 58 -4.71 3.01 -2.20
C ARG A 58 -4.52 2.28 -3.52
N ASP A 59 -3.39 2.49 -4.19
CA ASP A 59 -3.06 1.79 -5.43
C ASP A 59 -2.83 0.29 -5.18
N LEU A 60 -2.16 -0.05 -4.07
CA LEU A 60 -1.97 -1.46 -3.66
C LEU A 60 -3.30 -2.13 -3.31
N ASP A 61 -4.19 -1.43 -2.61
CA ASP A 61 -5.54 -1.93 -2.29
C ASP A 61 -6.39 -2.12 -3.55
N GLU A 62 -6.37 -1.16 -4.48
CA GLU A 62 -7.09 -1.28 -5.76
C GLU A 62 -6.57 -2.46 -6.59
N PHE A 63 -5.26 -2.71 -6.55
CA PHE A 63 -4.66 -3.87 -7.18
C PHE A 63 -5.21 -5.18 -6.61
N ILE A 64 -5.29 -5.31 -5.28
CA ILE A 64 -5.85 -6.50 -4.61
C ILE A 64 -7.32 -6.71 -5.03
N GLU A 65 -8.12 -5.65 -5.06
CA GLU A 65 -9.53 -5.72 -5.44
C GLU A 65 -9.71 -6.12 -6.92
N LYS A 66 -8.82 -5.66 -7.81
CA LYS A 66 -8.79 -6.12 -9.21
C LYS A 66 -8.46 -7.61 -9.30
N SER A 67 -7.50 -8.10 -8.52
CA SER A 67 -7.12 -9.52 -8.52
C SER A 67 -8.18 -10.46 -7.94
N LYS A 68 -9.04 -9.99 -7.03
CA LYS A 68 -10.15 -10.79 -6.46
C LYS A 68 -11.31 -11.04 -7.43
N LYS A 69 -11.42 -10.28 -8.52
CA LYS A 69 -12.57 -10.33 -9.44
C LYS A 69 -12.51 -11.48 -10.47
N LEU A 70 -11.73 -12.53 -10.21
CA LEU A 70 -11.58 -13.71 -11.07
C LEU A 70 -12.42 -14.89 -10.57
#